data_AF-A0AAU8G268-F1
#
_entry.id   AF-A0AAU8G268-F1
#
_cell.length_a   1.000
_cell.length_b   1.000
_cell.length_c   1.000
_cell.angle_alpha   90.00
_cell.angle_beta   90.00
_cell.angle_gamma   90.00
#
_symmetry.space_group_name_H-M   'P 1'
#
loop_
_entity.id
_entity.type
_entity.pdbx_description
1 polymer ?
#
loop_
_entity_poly.entity_id
_entity_poly.type
_entity_poly.pdbx_seq_one_letter_code
_entity_poly.pdbx_strand_id
1 'polypeptide(L)'
;MSASARPRPTTRPTLAHRRTRRTLAALGAATLLAACGTGADGGGDAASSDGAAEPASTPAEESTLTVLAAASLRDVFTDLAADFEAEHEGVTVALSFAGSSDLGDQILAGAPADVFASADERTMARVIEAGDASDPVAFATNTLTVVTPPGNPAGVETFADLAREDVKVVVCAPEVPCGAATDAVAGAAGVTVHRVSEEASVTDVLAKVTSGEADAGLVYVTDATLAGDAVDVVDVPETDAALNVYPIALVAAAERSGPEQVELARAWIDLVTGDAGQAALAAAGFGPPNASAP
;
A
#
# COMPACT_ATOMS: atom_id res chain seq x y z
N MET A 1 30.60 -54.13 -29.78
CA MET A 1 29.69 -55.02 -29.03
C MET A 1 28.90 -54.15 -28.08
N SER A 2 27.63 -53.89 -28.45
CA SER A 2 26.69 -53.04 -27.72
C SER A 2 26.31 -53.64 -26.38
N ALA A 3 26.31 -52.82 -25.32
CA ALA A 3 25.59 -53.12 -24.09
C ALA A 3 24.65 -51.96 -23.78
N SER A 4 23.39 -52.16 -24.15
CA SER A 4 22.24 -51.29 -23.95
C SER A 4 21.79 -51.36 -22.49
N ALA A 5 21.98 -50.29 -21.72
CA ALA A 5 21.40 -50.15 -20.38
C ALA A 5 19.97 -49.58 -20.49
N ARG A 6 18.97 -50.37 -20.07
CA ARG A 6 17.57 -49.93 -19.94
C ARG A 6 17.40 -49.04 -18.69
N PRO A 7 16.59 -47.97 -18.73
CA PRO A 7 16.23 -47.24 -17.52
C PRO A 7 15.15 -47.99 -16.71
N ARG A 8 15.26 -47.92 -15.38
CA ARG A 8 14.24 -48.40 -14.42
C ARG A 8 13.08 -47.39 -14.36
N PRO A 9 11.83 -47.83 -14.18
CA PRO A 9 10.70 -46.92 -14.00
C PRO A 9 10.73 -46.32 -12.58
N THR A 10 10.77 -45.01 -12.48
CA THR A 10 10.53 -44.27 -11.23
C THR A 10 9.02 -44.03 -11.08
N THR A 11 8.43 -44.69 -10.09
CA THR A 11 7.04 -44.47 -9.66
C THR A 11 6.91 -43.09 -9.04
N ARG A 12 6.12 -42.20 -9.66
CA ARG A 12 5.68 -40.93 -9.07
C ARG A 12 4.67 -41.19 -7.95
N PRO A 13 4.82 -40.60 -6.75
CA PRO A 13 3.73 -40.58 -5.78
C PRO A 13 2.65 -39.59 -6.24
N THR A 14 1.42 -40.09 -6.34
CA THR A 14 0.21 -39.35 -6.68
C THR A 14 -0.22 -38.42 -5.54
N LEU A 15 -0.39 -37.13 -5.86
CA LEU A 15 -1.01 -36.11 -5.01
C LEU A 15 -2.45 -36.52 -4.65
N ALA A 16 -2.70 -36.78 -3.36
CA ALA A 16 -4.05 -36.93 -2.83
C ALA A 16 -4.60 -35.54 -2.45
N HIS A 17 -5.36 -34.93 -3.35
CA HIS A 17 -6.20 -33.77 -3.05
C HIS A 17 -7.29 -34.14 -2.05
N ARG A 18 -7.14 -33.74 -0.79
CA ARG A 18 -8.24 -33.74 0.17
C ARG A 18 -9.18 -32.59 -0.16
N ARG A 19 -10.33 -32.94 -0.77
CA ARG A 19 -11.48 -32.05 -0.96
C ARG A 19 -12.15 -31.78 0.40
N THR A 20 -11.89 -30.62 0.99
CA THR A 20 -12.67 -30.10 2.12
C THR A 20 -14.00 -29.56 1.61
N ARG A 21 -15.09 -30.23 2.02
CA ARG A 21 -16.47 -29.84 1.69
C ARG A 21 -16.84 -28.60 2.52
N ARG A 22 -17.14 -27.48 1.85
CA ARG A 22 -17.82 -26.32 2.44
C ARG A 22 -19.32 -26.63 2.54
N THR A 23 -19.84 -26.73 3.76
CA THR A 23 -21.28 -26.79 4.03
C THR A 23 -21.83 -25.37 4.14
N LEU A 24 -22.69 -25.00 3.19
CA LEU A 24 -23.59 -23.84 3.30
C LEU A 24 -24.67 -24.16 4.33
N ALA A 25 -24.87 -23.26 5.30
CA ALA A 25 -26.07 -23.20 6.12
C ALA A 25 -26.68 -21.81 5.95
N ALA A 26 -27.75 -21.74 5.18
CA ALA A 26 -28.68 -20.62 5.14
C ALA A 26 -29.84 -20.92 6.09
N LEU A 27 -30.26 -19.95 6.90
CA LEU A 27 -31.56 -19.79 7.59
C LEU A 27 -31.35 -18.61 8.57
N GLY A 28 -32.20 -17.60 8.72
CA GLY A 28 -33.51 -17.27 8.19
C GLY A 28 -33.91 -15.92 8.82
N ALA A 29 -34.63 -15.09 8.06
CA ALA A 29 -35.13 -13.79 8.53
C ALA A 29 -36.19 -13.96 9.63
N ALA A 30 -36.09 -13.16 10.69
CA ALA A 30 -37.12 -13.01 11.71
C ALA A 30 -37.51 -11.54 11.84
N THR A 31 -38.64 -11.20 11.22
CA THR A 31 -39.39 -9.95 11.40
C THR A 31 -40.07 -9.96 12.77
N LEU A 32 -39.82 -8.94 13.59
CA LEU A 32 -40.59 -8.65 14.81
C LEU A 32 -41.56 -7.50 14.54
N LEU A 33 -42.85 -7.85 14.42
CA LEU A 33 -43.97 -6.94 14.61
C LEU A 33 -44.05 -6.59 16.10
N ALA A 34 -43.91 -5.31 16.46
CA ALA A 34 -44.31 -4.80 17.75
C ALA A 34 -45.72 -4.19 17.66
N ALA A 35 -46.59 -4.69 18.52
CA ALA A 35 -48.02 -4.43 18.57
C ALA A 35 -48.37 -3.14 19.34
N CYS A 36 -49.65 -2.77 19.15
CA CYS A 36 -50.38 -1.61 19.65
C CYS A 36 -50.23 -1.30 21.15
N GLY A 37 -50.22 0.00 21.46
CA GLY A 37 -50.56 0.54 22.78
C GLY A 37 -51.48 1.75 22.62
N THR A 38 -52.77 1.56 22.86
CA THR A 38 -53.80 2.61 22.99
C THR A 38 -53.75 3.22 24.39
N GLY A 39 -53.68 4.55 24.48
CA GLY A 39 -53.92 5.32 25.70
C GLY A 39 -54.75 6.57 25.33
N ALA A 40 -55.89 6.73 26.00
CA ALA A 40 -56.90 7.73 25.70
C ALA A 40 -56.75 9.04 26.49
N ASP A 41 -57.35 10.08 25.91
CA ASP A 41 -57.91 11.31 26.49
C ASP A 41 -57.00 12.40 27.10
N GLY A 42 -57.18 13.60 26.55
CA GLY A 42 -56.68 14.86 27.07
C GLY A 42 -56.96 16.00 26.09
N GLY A 43 -58.20 16.49 26.06
CA GLY A 43 -58.57 17.69 25.32
C GLY A 43 -57.82 18.92 25.84
N GLY A 44 -57.38 19.78 24.92
CA GLY A 44 -56.74 21.04 25.22
C GLY A 44 -56.58 21.88 23.96
N ASP A 45 -56.96 23.13 24.06
CA ASP A 45 -57.24 24.12 23.02
C ASP A 45 -56.26 24.27 21.85
N ALA A 46 -56.86 24.66 20.73
CA ALA A 46 -56.19 25.21 19.56
C ALA A 46 -55.35 26.44 19.93
N ALA A 47 -54.04 26.33 19.71
CA ALA A 47 -53.15 27.47 19.53
C ALA A 47 -52.35 27.24 18.25
N SER A 48 -52.69 27.99 17.20
CA SER A 48 -51.88 28.11 16.00
C SER A 48 -50.50 28.61 16.39
N SER A 49 -49.49 27.76 16.25
CA SER A 49 -48.10 28.20 16.14
C SER A 49 -47.68 28.06 14.69
N ASP A 50 -47.54 29.18 13.99
CA ASP A 50 -46.70 29.28 12.79
C ASP A 50 -45.24 29.02 13.23
N GLY A 51 -44.90 27.74 13.38
CA GLY A 51 -43.52 27.30 13.45
C GLY A 51 -43.02 27.20 12.02
N ALA A 52 -42.24 28.19 11.58
CA ALA A 52 -41.45 28.07 10.38
C ALA A 52 -40.62 26.78 10.50
N ALA A 53 -40.95 25.77 9.69
CA ALA A 53 -40.14 24.58 9.57
C ALA A 53 -38.76 25.03 9.06
N GLU A 54 -37.74 24.92 9.92
CA GLU A 54 -36.37 24.94 9.44
C GLU A 54 -36.24 23.86 8.34
N PRO A 55 -35.54 24.16 7.23
CA PRO A 55 -35.30 23.15 6.22
C PRO A 55 -34.58 21.99 6.91
N ALA A 56 -35.23 20.84 6.98
CA ALA A 56 -34.58 19.61 7.37
C ALA A 56 -33.43 19.40 6.39
N SER A 57 -32.20 19.52 6.88
CA SER A 57 -31.01 19.15 6.14
C SER A 57 -31.19 17.72 5.66
N THR A 58 -31.31 17.52 4.35
CA THR A 58 -31.21 16.21 3.74
C THR A 58 -29.92 15.56 4.27
N PRO A 59 -29.94 14.30 4.75
CA PRO A 59 -28.71 13.62 5.13
C PRO A 59 -27.72 13.72 3.97
N ALA A 60 -26.52 14.25 4.22
CA ALA A 60 -25.45 14.22 3.22
C ALA A 60 -25.27 12.76 2.78
N GLU A 61 -25.27 12.49 1.48
CA GLU A 61 -25.01 11.14 0.99
C GLU A 61 -23.56 10.78 1.34
N GLU A 62 -23.40 9.81 2.24
CA GLU A 62 -22.09 9.33 2.66
C GLU A 62 -21.34 8.76 1.44
N SER A 63 -20.21 9.37 1.09
CA SER A 63 -19.38 8.98 -0.04
C SER A 63 -18.07 8.37 0.47
N THR A 64 -17.63 7.27 -0.14
CA THR A 64 -16.35 6.63 0.22
C THR A 64 -15.34 6.85 -0.91
N LEU A 65 -14.20 7.45 -0.58
CA LEU A 65 -13.04 7.53 -1.46
C LEU A 65 -12.08 6.37 -1.15
N THR A 66 -11.91 5.44 -2.07
CA THR A 66 -11.02 4.29 -1.90
C THR A 66 -9.64 4.56 -2.49
N VAL A 67 -8.62 4.56 -1.65
CA VAL A 67 -7.24 4.87 -2.05
C VAL A 67 -6.36 3.65 -1.81
N LEU A 68 -5.79 3.10 -2.89
CA LEU A 68 -4.78 2.04 -2.83
C LEU A 68 -3.40 2.70 -2.88
N ALA A 69 -2.64 2.58 -1.80
CA ALA A 69 -1.37 3.28 -1.66
C ALA A 69 -0.24 2.33 -1.23
N ALA A 70 0.96 2.55 -1.77
CA ALA A 70 2.16 1.83 -1.35
C ALA A 70 2.34 1.87 0.17
N ALA A 71 2.78 0.75 0.76
CA ALA A 71 2.92 0.61 2.21
C ALA A 71 3.75 1.72 2.89
N SER A 72 4.79 2.23 2.23
CA SER A 72 5.63 3.31 2.74
C SER A 72 4.89 4.65 2.92
N LEU A 73 3.72 4.82 2.30
CA LEU A 73 2.90 6.04 2.38
C LEU A 73 1.94 6.03 3.58
N ARG A 74 1.90 4.94 4.37
CA ARG A 74 0.84 4.69 5.35
C ARG A 74 0.58 5.85 6.28
N ASP A 75 1.60 6.30 6.98
CA ASP A 75 1.43 7.26 8.05
C ASP A 75 1.06 8.64 7.48
N VAL A 76 1.73 9.07 6.40
CA VAL A 76 1.41 10.31 5.67
C VAL A 76 -0.02 10.31 5.14
N PHE A 77 -0.45 9.24 4.47
CA PHE A 77 -1.79 9.17 3.89
C PHE A 77 -2.87 9.04 4.96
N THR A 78 -2.56 8.46 6.12
CA THR A 78 -3.50 8.40 7.26
C THR A 78 -3.76 9.79 7.82
N ASP A 79 -2.71 10.60 7.97
CA ASP A 79 -2.86 11.98 8.44
C ASP A 79 -3.60 12.85 7.41
N LEU A 80 -3.23 12.76 6.13
CA LEU A 80 -3.93 13.48 5.05
C LEU A 80 -5.38 13.05 4.91
N ALA A 81 -5.72 11.78 5.17
CA ALA A 81 -7.11 11.31 5.19
C ALA A 81 -7.93 11.99 6.27
N ALA A 82 -7.38 12.14 7.48
CA ALA A 82 -8.07 12.83 8.57
C ALA A 82 -8.33 14.31 8.23
N ASP A 83 -7.34 14.98 7.62
CA ASP A 83 -7.50 16.37 7.19
C ASP A 83 -8.53 16.49 6.04
N PHE A 84 -8.49 15.58 5.07
CA PHE A 84 -9.43 15.55 3.95
C PHE A 84 -10.87 15.30 4.41
N GLU A 85 -11.10 14.34 5.30
CA GLU A 85 -12.43 14.08 5.87
C GLU A 85 -12.97 15.28 6.67
N ALA A 86 -12.11 16.03 7.34
CA ALA A 86 -12.50 17.23 8.07
C ALA A 86 -12.93 18.39 7.15
N GLU A 87 -12.38 18.46 5.94
CA GLU A 87 -12.72 19.47 4.93
C GLU A 87 -13.88 19.05 4.01
N HIS A 88 -14.24 17.76 3.99
CA HIS A 88 -15.25 17.19 3.11
C HIS A 88 -16.36 16.47 3.92
N GLU A 89 -17.38 17.22 4.36
CA GLU A 89 -18.51 16.66 5.10
C GLU A 89 -19.19 15.50 4.35
N GLY A 90 -19.36 14.37 5.04
CA GLY A 90 -20.00 13.17 4.47
C GLY A 90 -19.05 12.30 3.64
N VAL A 91 -17.75 12.60 3.58
CA VAL A 91 -16.75 11.74 2.93
C VAL A 91 -16.04 10.86 3.95
N THR A 92 -15.75 9.61 3.57
CA THR A 92 -14.83 8.71 4.26
C THR A 92 -13.72 8.28 3.31
N VAL A 93 -12.46 8.35 3.74
CA VAL A 93 -11.31 7.90 2.96
C VAL A 93 -10.93 6.49 3.40
N ALA A 94 -11.24 5.51 2.55
CA ALA A 94 -10.88 4.11 2.76
C ALA A 94 -9.47 3.84 2.19
N LEU A 95 -8.48 3.78 3.09
CA LEU A 95 -7.09 3.50 2.75
C LEU A 95 -6.79 1.99 2.74
N SER A 96 -6.10 1.53 1.70
CA SER A 96 -5.58 0.17 1.58
C SER A 96 -4.09 0.20 1.26
N PHE A 97 -3.27 -0.39 2.13
CA PHE A 97 -1.80 -0.36 2.03
C PHE A 97 -1.23 -1.74 1.76
N ALA A 98 -0.38 -1.87 0.74
CA ALA A 98 0.38 -3.08 0.43
C ALA A 98 1.59 -2.76 -0.47
N GLY A 99 2.32 -3.79 -0.92
CA GLY A 99 3.31 -3.65 -1.99
C GLY A 99 2.64 -3.14 -3.26
N SER A 100 3.25 -2.15 -3.95
CA SER A 100 2.61 -1.52 -5.11
C SER A 100 2.27 -2.53 -6.21
N SER A 101 3.08 -3.56 -6.39
CA SER A 101 2.83 -4.64 -7.36
C SER A 101 1.54 -5.39 -7.07
N ASP A 102 1.30 -5.75 -5.80
CA ASP A 102 0.06 -6.40 -5.36
C ASP A 102 -1.16 -5.48 -5.52
N LEU A 103 -1.00 -4.19 -5.22
CA LEU A 103 -2.07 -3.20 -5.43
C LEU A 103 -2.39 -3.03 -6.92
N GLY A 104 -1.37 -2.99 -7.77
CA GLY A 104 -1.54 -2.99 -9.23
C GLY A 104 -2.25 -4.25 -9.71
N ASP A 105 -1.89 -5.42 -9.18
CA ASP A 105 -2.58 -6.69 -9.50
C ASP A 105 -4.05 -6.66 -9.06
N GLN A 106 -4.36 -6.07 -7.90
CA GLN A 106 -5.74 -5.89 -7.44
C GLN A 106 -6.54 -5.01 -8.39
N ILE A 107 -5.98 -3.88 -8.83
CA ILE A 107 -6.63 -2.97 -9.79
C ILE A 107 -6.89 -3.69 -11.12
N LEU A 108 -5.90 -4.38 -11.66
CA LEU A 108 -6.02 -5.18 -12.90
C LEU A 108 -7.02 -6.34 -12.77
N ALA A 109 -7.22 -6.85 -11.55
CA ALA A 109 -8.25 -7.83 -11.24
C ALA A 109 -9.65 -7.22 -11.03
N GLY A 110 -9.79 -5.90 -11.13
CA GLY A 110 -11.04 -5.17 -11.01
C GLY A 110 -11.43 -4.82 -9.56
N ALA A 111 -10.46 -4.73 -8.65
CA ALA A 111 -10.73 -4.21 -7.31
C ALA A 111 -11.29 -2.78 -7.40
N PRO A 112 -12.31 -2.43 -6.60
CA PRO A 112 -12.81 -1.07 -6.54
C PRO A 112 -11.74 -0.18 -5.90
N ALA A 113 -11.33 0.85 -6.62
CA ALA A 113 -10.39 1.87 -6.17
C ALA A 113 -10.65 3.15 -6.95
N ASP A 114 -10.42 4.29 -6.33
CA ASP A 114 -10.57 5.59 -6.97
C ASP A 114 -9.22 6.22 -7.27
N VAL A 115 -8.25 6.01 -6.37
CA VAL A 115 -6.89 6.52 -6.50
C VAL A 115 -5.89 5.40 -6.30
N PHE A 116 -4.84 5.39 -7.11
CA PHE A 116 -3.68 4.51 -6.95
C PHE A 116 -2.42 5.34 -6.76
N ALA A 117 -1.69 5.12 -5.65
CA ALA A 117 -0.39 5.71 -5.38
C ALA A 117 0.69 4.61 -5.32
N SER A 118 1.56 4.57 -6.33
CA SER A 118 2.61 3.56 -6.50
C SER A 118 3.96 4.06 -5.97
N ALA A 119 4.84 3.13 -5.58
CA ALA A 119 6.24 3.41 -5.21
C ALA A 119 7.24 3.31 -6.39
N ASP A 120 6.76 2.97 -7.59
CA ASP A 120 7.53 3.07 -8.82
C ASP A 120 6.66 3.41 -10.04
N GLU A 121 7.30 3.95 -11.07
CA GLU A 121 6.70 4.25 -12.37
C GLU A 121 6.36 2.98 -13.16
N ARG A 122 7.15 1.92 -12.99
CA ARG A 122 6.96 0.65 -13.71
C ARG A 122 5.62 0.00 -13.38
N THR A 123 5.26 -0.07 -12.10
CA THR A 123 3.96 -0.63 -11.69
C THR A 123 2.82 0.25 -12.13
N MET A 124 2.97 1.57 -12.03
CA MET A 124 1.98 2.53 -12.52
C MET A 124 1.75 2.39 -14.02
N ALA A 125 2.83 2.32 -14.80
CA ALA A 125 2.78 2.14 -16.25
C ALA A 125 2.01 0.88 -16.62
N ARG A 126 2.22 -0.24 -15.92
CA ARG A 126 1.47 -1.48 -16.16
C ARG A 126 -0.05 -1.31 -15.99
N VAL A 127 -0.48 -0.57 -14.98
CA VAL A 127 -1.91 -0.30 -14.73
C VAL A 127 -2.49 0.65 -15.79
N ILE A 128 -1.73 1.66 -16.21
CA ILE A 128 -2.12 2.59 -17.27
C ILE A 128 -2.20 1.90 -18.63
N GLU A 129 -1.22 1.06 -18.97
CA GLU A 129 -1.19 0.30 -20.23
C GLU A 129 -2.38 -0.65 -20.37
N ALA A 130 -2.91 -1.15 -19.26
CA ALA A 130 -4.15 -1.94 -19.23
C ALA A 130 -5.42 -1.08 -19.38
N GLY A 131 -5.32 0.24 -19.25
CA GLY A 131 -6.44 1.18 -19.28
C GLY A 131 -7.19 1.29 -17.95
N ASP A 132 -6.61 0.82 -16.84
CA ASP A 132 -7.25 0.84 -15.52
C ASP A 132 -6.84 2.03 -14.65
N ALA A 133 -5.90 2.86 -15.11
CA ALA A 133 -5.58 4.16 -14.51
C ALA A 133 -5.20 5.18 -15.59
N SER A 134 -5.29 6.47 -15.24
CA SER A 134 -4.96 7.57 -16.15
C SER A 134 -4.35 8.76 -15.41
N ASP A 135 -3.74 9.66 -16.19
CA ASP A 135 -3.18 10.94 -15.73
C ASP A 135 -2.24 10.81 -14.51
N PRO A 136 -1.17 9.98 -14.58
CA PRO A 136 -0.24 9.84 -13.47
C PRO A 136 0.51 11.14 -13.21
N VAL A 137 0.63 11.50 -11.94
CA VAL A 137 1.41 12.64 -11.46
C VAL A 137 2.48 12.13 -10.50
N ALA A 138 3.74 12.40 -10.79
CA ALA A 138 4.81 12.19 -9.82
C ALA A 138 4.63 13.16 -8.64
N PHE A 139 4.60 12.63 -7.42
CA PHE A 139 4.33 13.45 -6.22
C PHE A 139 5.41 13.33 -5.14
N ALA A 140 6.26 12.31 -5.20
CA ALA A 140 7.35 12.12 -4.26
C ALA A 140 8.49 11.31 -4.87
N THR A 141 9.65 11.33 -4.22
CA THR A 141 10.75 10.40 -4.48
C THR A 141 11.23 9.76 -3.20
N ASN A 142 11.91 8.62 -3.30
CA ASN A 142 12.55 7.96 -2.18
C ASN A 142 13.83 7.25 -2.63
N THR A 143 14.73 6.97 -1.70
CA THR A 143 15.95 6.19 -1.96
C THR A 143 16.03 5.01 -1.01
N LEU A 144 16.65 3.94 -1.47
CA LEU A 144 16.96 2.82 -0.59
C LEU A 144 18.06 3.17 0.40
N THR A 145 18.09 2.44 1.49
CA THR A 145 19.18 2.41 2.46
C THR A 145 19.29 1.00 3.03
N VAL A 146 20.40 0.69 3.68
CA VAL A 146 20.60 -0.58 4.38
C VAL A 146 20.33 -0.35 5.87
N VAL A 147 19.50 -1.20 6.45
CA VAL A 147 19.23 -1.23 7.88
C VAL A 147 19.72 -2.52 8.50
N THR A 148 20.15 -2.45 9.76
CA THR A 148 20.56 -3.59 10.59
C THR A 148 19.85 -3.56 11.94
N PRO A 149 19.83 -4.65 12.73
CA PRO A 149 19.43 -4.59 14.13
C PRO A 149 20.30 -3.60 14.93
N PRO A 150 19.80 -3.06 16.05
CA PRO A 150 20.56 -2.11 16.87
C PRO A 150 21.92 -2.66 17.31
N GLY A 151 22.95 -1.83 17.16
CA GLY A 151 24.36 -2.17 17.39
C GLY A 151 25.04 -2.91 16.25
N ASN A 152 24.37 -3.13 15.11
CA ASN A 152 24.89 -3.79 13.91
C ASN A 152 25.71 -5.07 14.23
N PRO A 153 25.08 -6.12 14.79
CA PRO A 153 25.80 -7.29 15.31
C PRO A 153 26.57 -8.09 14.25
N ALA A 154 26.18 -7.99 12.98
CA ALA A 154 26.84 -8.66 11.85
C ALA A 154 28.01 -7.85 11.26
N GLY A 155 28.18 -6.59 11.69
CA GLY A 155 29.25 -5.70 11.23
C GLY A 155 29.15 -5.40 9.73
N VAL A 156 27.96 -5.00 9.27
CA VAL A 156 27.73 -4.55 7.89
C VAL A 156 28.16 -3.08 7.79
N GLU A 157 29.20 -2.77 7.04
CA GLU A 157 29.75 -1.41 6.93
C GLU A 157 29.65 -0.86 5.51
N THR A 158 29.54 -1.74 4.52
CA THR A 158 29.54 -1.40 3.09
C THR A 158 28.50 -2.19 2.32
N PHE A 159 28.14 -1.74 1.11
CA PHE A 159 27.21 -2.48 0.27
C PHE A 159 27.76 -3.86 -0.13
N ALA A 160 29.09 -3.97 -0.26
CA ALA A 160 29.77 -5.23 -0.55
C ALA A 160 29.61 -6.29 0.57
N ASP A 161 29.43 -5.87 1.82
CA ASP A 161 29.20 -6.80 2.94
C ASP A 161 27.90 -7.60 2.77
N LEU A 162 26.94 -7.09 2.01
CA LEU A 162 25.69 -7.79 1.72
C LEU A 162 25.89 -9.06 0.86
N ALA A 163 27.07 -9.26 0.26
CA ALA A 163 27.42 -10.48 -0.46
C ALA A 163 27.98 -11.60 0.43
N ARG A 164 28.23 -11.32 1.71
CA ARG A 164 28.78 -12.28 2.67
C ARG A 164 27.77 -13.37 3.00
N GLU A 165 28.20 -14.63 2.94
CA GLU A 165 27.35 -15.79 3.28
C GLU A 165 27.01 -15.88 4.78
N ASP A 166 27.79 -15.21 5.64
CA ASP A 166 27.55 -15.15 7.08
C ASP A 166 26.60 -14.01 7.51
N VAL A 167 26.10 -13.21 6.57
CA VAL A 167 25.12 -12.13 6.81
C VAL A 167 23.77 -12.53 6.23
N LYS A 168 22.73 -12.59 7.07
CA LYS A 168 21.35 -12.84 6.61
C LYS A 168 20.74 -11.57 6.05
N VAL A 169 20.84 -11.39 4.75
CA VAL A 169 20.23 -10.25 4.05
C VAL A 169 18.82 -10.60 3.60
N VAL A 170 17.84 -9.79 3.99
CA VAL A 170 16.46 -9.87 3.48
C VAL A 170 16.19 -8.67 2.57
N VAL A 171 15.58 -8.93 1.43
CA VAL A 171 15.25 -7.89 0.43
C VAL A 171 13.80 -8.06 -0.01
N CYS A 172 13.26 -7.12 -0.77
CA CYS A 172 11.99 -7.35 -1.45
C CYS A 172 12.18 -8.26 -2.67
N ALA A 173 11.13 -8.98 -3.06
CA ALA A 173 11.10 -9.72 -4.32
C ALA A 173 11.30 -8.77 -5.53
N PRO A 174 11.96 -9.22 -6.60
CA PRO A 174 12.35 -8.36 -7.74
C PRO A 174 11.17 -7.73 -8.48
N GLU A 175 9.97 -8.31 -8.36
CA GLU A 175 8.75 -7.77 -8.95
C GLU A 175 8.20 -6.56 -8.17
N VAL A 176 8.62 -6.38 -6.92
CA VAL A 176 8.22 -5.30 -5.99
C VAL A 176 9.16 -4.10 -6.16
N PRO A 177 8.68 -2.84 -6.04
CA PRO A 177 9.50 -1.64 -6.28
C PRO A 177 10.85 -1.61 -5.53
N CYS A 178 10.88 -1.97 -4.25
CA CYS A 178 12.13 -2.02 -3.46
C CYS A 178 13.08 -3.14 -3.92
N GLY A 179 12.56 -4.22 -4.51
CA GLY A 179 13.37 -5.33 -5.02
C GLY A 179 13.98 -4.99 -6.38
N ALA A 180 13.18 -4.38 -7.26
CA ALA A 180 13.68 -3.82 -8.53
C ALA A 180 14.76 -2.75 -8.29
N ALA A 181 14.56 -1.87 -7.30
CA ALA A 181 15.56 -0.89 -6.89
C ALA A 181 16.81 -1.57 -6.29
N THR A 182 16.65 -2.59 -5.46
CA THR A 182 17.77 -3.40 -4.93
C THR A 182 18.61 -4.00 -6.04
N ASP A 183 17.96 -4.60 -7.06
CA ASP A 183 18.63 -5.19 -8.21
C ASP A 183 19.39 -4.13 -9.04
N ALA A 184 18.81 -2.93 -9.19
CA ALA A 184 19.46 -1.81 -9.87
C ALA A 184 20.73 -1.35 -9.13
N VAL A 185 20.65 -1.14 -7.80
CA VAL A 185 21.80 -0.79 -6.96
C VAL A 185 22.87 -1.87 -7.02
N ALA A 186 22.48 -3.14 -6.83
CA ALA A 186 23.39 -4.27 -6.85
C ALA A 186 24.09 -4.42 -8.21
N GLY A 187 23.35 -4.23 -9.29
CA GLY A 187 23.89 -4.25 -10.66
C GLY A 187 24.88 -3.11 -10.92
N ALA A 188 24.58 -1.90 -10.47
CA ALA A 188 25.48 -0.75 -10.58
C ALA A 188 26.75 -0.91 -9.74
N ALA A 189 26.62 -1.48 -8.54
CA ALA A 189 27.73 -1.76 -7.64
C ALA A 189 28.57 -2.99 -8.08
N GLY A 190 28.06 -3.82 -8.98
CA GLY A 190 28.69 -5.10 -9.34
C GLY A 190 28.71 -6.11 -8.18
N VAL A 191 27.77 -5.99 -7.24
CA VAL A 191 27.67 -6.81 -6.03
C VAL A 191 26.52 -7.79 -6.19
N THR A 192 26.76 -9.06 -5.88
CA THR A 192 25.69 -10.07 -5.78
C THR A 192 25.28 -10.23 -4.33
N VAL A 193 24.17 -9.62 -3.94
CA VAL A 193 23.62 -9.72 -2.57
C VAL A 193 23.29 -11.18 -2.23
N HIS A 194 23.72 -11.65 -1.06
CA HIS A 194 23.40 -12.97 -0.53
C HIS A 194 22.04 -12.94 0.19
N ARG A 195 20.97 -13.06 -0.59
CA ARG A 195 19.58 -12.99 -0.11
C ARG A 195 19.20 -14.30 0.59
N VAL A 196 18.73 -14.23 1.84
CA VAL A 196 18.16 -15.39 2.54
C VAL A 196 16.64 -15.45 2.45
N SER A 197 15.99 -14.33 2.10
CA SER A 197 14.54 -14.23 1.92
C SER A 197 14.20 -13.04 1.01
N GLU A 198 13.05 -13.13 0.35
CA GLU A 198 12.47 -12.11 -0.51
C GLU A 198 11.04 -11.81 -0.06
N GLU A 199 10.72 -10.54 0.21
CA GLU A 199 9.43 -10.13 0.77
C GLU A 199 8.54 -9.39 -0.22
N ALA A 200 7.23 -9.39 0.05
CA ALA A 200 6.22 -8.74 -0.78
C ALA A 200 6.17 -7.21 -0.60
N SER A 201 6.73 -6.69 0.48
CA SER A 201 6.78 -5.25 0.76
C SER A 201 8.02 -4.86 1.57
N VAL A 202 8.35 -3.57 1.53
CA VAL A 202 9.44 -3.01 2.33
C VAL A 202 9.17 -3.11 3.83
N THR A 203 7.91 -3.01 4.24
CA THR A 203 7.49 -3.16 5.64
C THR A 203 7.76 -4.58 6.16
N ASP A 204 7.59 -5.60 5.32
CA ASP A 204 7.91 -6.98 5.67
C ASP A 204 9.42 -7.21 5.83
N VAL A 205 10.25 -6.55 4.99
CA VAL A 205 11.72 -6.54 5.14
C VAL A 205 12.09 -5.91 6.49
N LEU A 206 11.58 -4.72 6.77
CA LEU A 206 11.84 -4.00 8.03
C LEU A 206 11.38 -4.82 9.25
N ALA A 207 10.24 -5.50 9.16
CA ALA A 207 9.75 -6.37 10.23
C ALA A 207 10.72 -7.51 10.55
N LYS A 208 11.35 -8.13 9.55
CA LYS A 208 12.34 -9.19 9.75
C LYS A 208 13.66 -8.70 10.32
N VAL A 209 14.09 -7.48 9.99
CA VAL A 209 15.28 -6.87 10.59
C VAL A 209 15.00 -6.52 12.06
N THR A 210 13.88 -5.86 12.33
CA THR A 210 13.50 -5.45 13.70
C THR A 210 13.18 -6.63 14.62
N SER A 211 12.70 -7.77 14.09
CA SER A 211 12.51 -9.00 14.86
C SER A 211 13.80 -9.79 15.11
N GLY A 212 14.91 -9.42 14.46
CA GLY A 212 16.20 -10.14 14.52
C GLY A 212 16.22 -11.44 13.70
N GLU A 213 15.25 -11.64 12.81
CA GLU A 213 15.27 -12.75 11.85
C GLU A 213 16.31 -12.53 10.73
N ALA A 214 16.62 -11.27 10.42
CA ALA A 214 17.61 -10.82 9.46
C ALA A 214 18.71 -9.98 10.11
N ASP A 215 19.92 -10.06 9.56
CA ASP A 215 21.08 -9.27 10.00
C ASP A 215 21.15 -7.92 9.27
N ALA A 216 20.60 -7.86 8.05
CA ALA A 216 20.47 -6.64 7.27
C ALA A 216 19.27 -6.71 6.33
N GLY A 217 18.76 -5.56 5.92
CA GLY A 217 17.80 -5.46 4.84
C GLY A 217 17.88 -4.14 4.09
N LEU A 218 17.45 -4.14 2.83
CA LEU A 218 17.29 -2.91 2.05
C LEU A 218 15.86 -2.40 2.20
N VAL A 219 15.72 -1.19 2.73
CA VAL A 219 14.45 -0.50 2.93
C VAL A 219 14.53 0.93 2.41
N TYR A 220 13.43 1.68 2.37
CA TYR A 220 13.54 3.09 2.05
C TYR A 220 14.00 3.92 3.26
N VAL A 221 14.63 5.06 3.00
CA VAL A 221 15.05 6.00 4.05
C VAL A 221 13.88 6.42 4.95
N THR A 222 12.68 6.55 4.38
CA THR A 222 11.45 6.85 5.14
C THR A 222 11.09 5.73 6.12
N ASP A 223 11.21 4.47 5.72
CA ASP A 223 10.91 3.32 6.59
C ASP A 223 11.93 3.20 7.73
N ALA A 224 13.21 3.43 7.43
CA ALA A 224 14.27 3.47 8.44
C ALA A 224 14.06 4.63 9.43
N THR A 225 13.64 5.80 8.94
CA THR A 225 13.33 6.96 9.77
C THR A 225 12.16 6.68 10.71
N LEU A 226 11.10 6.04 10.21
CA LEU A 226 9.94 5.63 11.02
C LEU A 226 10.30 4.57 12.06
N ALA A 227 11.23 3.66 11.74
CA ALA A 227 11.69 2.65 12.68
C ALA A 227 12.49 3.24 13.86
N GLY A 228 13.13 4.38 13.68
CA GLY A 228 13.92 5.05 14.71
C GLY A 228 14.96 4.12 15.33
N ASP A 229 15.05 4.10 16.65
CA ASP A 229 16.02 3.28 17.41
C ASP A 229 15.80 1.76 17.29
N ALA A 230 14.78 1.30 16.56
CA ALA A 230 14.55 -0.12 16.31
C ALA A 230 15.53 -0.72 15.28
N VAL A 231 16.23 0.13 14.51
CA VAL A 231 17.25 -0.26 13.53
C VAL A 231 18.41 0.74 13.54
N ASP A 232 19.56 0.30 13.07
CA ASP A 232 20.67 1.19 12.69
C ASP A 232 20.71 1.32 11.16
N VAL A 233 21.01 2.51 10.66
CA VAL A 233 21.20 2.78 9.23
C VAL A 233 22.69 2.66 8.88
N VAL A 234 23.00 1.91 7.84
CA VAL A 234 24.35 1.80 7.27
C VAL A 234 24.45 2.74 6.08
N ASP A 235 25.48 3.58 6.06
CA ASP A 235 25.77 4.49 4.96
C ASP A 235 26.30 3.69 3.75
N VAL A 236 25.49 3.60 2.70
CA VAL A 236 25.80 2.89 1.44
C VAL A 236 25.54 3.81 0.26
N PRO A 237 26.55 4.58 -0.18
CA PRO A 237 26.41 5.56 -1.26
C PRO A 237 25.89 4.99 -2.58
N GLU A 238 26.03 3.68 -2.79
CA GLU A 238 25.49 3.00 -3.97
C GLU A 238 23.96 3.12 -4.08
N THR A 239 23.24 3.28 -2.96
CA THR A 239 21.78 3.40 -2.98
C THR A 239 21.28 4.76 -3.46
N ASP A 240 22.12 5.80 -3.46
CA ASP A 240 21.78 7.13 -3.97
C ASP A 240 21.46 7.12 -5.47
N ALA A 241 21.98 6.12 -6.20
CA ALA A 241 21.75 5.96 -7.63
C ALA A 241 20.34 5.40 -7.97
N ALA A 242 19.63 4.83 -6.99
CA ALA A 242 18.31 4.25 -7.18
C ALA A 242 17.22 5.13 -6.57
N LEU A 243 16.93 6.23 -7.27
CA LEU A 243 15.82 7.11 -6.93
C LEU A 243 14.51 6.50 -7.42
N ASN A 244 13.63 6.15 -6.49
CA ASN A 244 12.27 5.72 -6.77
C ASN A 244 11.38 6.95 -6.92
N VAL A 245 10.68 7.07 -8.05
CA VAL A 245 9.64 8.07 -8.26
C VAL A 245 8.28 7.47 -7.92
N TYR A 246 7.50 8.20 -7.14
CA TYR A 246 6.17 7.79 -6.68
C TYR A 246 5.11 8.53 -7.50
N PRO A 247 4.41 7.84 -8.42
CA PRO A 247 3.27 8.40 -9.12
C PRO A 247 1.94 8.12 -8.40
N ILE A 248 1.01 9.07 -8.49
CA ILE A 248 -0.38 8.94 -8.09
C ILE A 248 -1.29 9.15 -9.30
N ALA A 249 -2.38 8.37 -9.41
CA ALA A 249 -3.25 8.40 -10.59
C ALA A 249 -4.71 8.14 -10.23
N LEU A 250 -5.60 8.63 -11.09
CA LEU A 250 -7.02 8.31 -11.06
C LEU A 250 -7.22 6.90 -11.62
N VAL A 251 -7.95 6.05 -10.89
CA VAL A 251 -8.30 4.69 -11.33
C VAL A 251 -9.58 4.74 -12.15
N ALA A 252 -9.64 3.98 -13.26
CA ALA A 252 -10.78 3.96 -14.18
C ALA A 252 -12.09 3.49 -13.53
N ALA A 253 -12.03 2.84 -12.37
CA ALA A 253 -13.21 2.48 -11.60
C ALA A 253 -13.95 3.69 -11.02
N ALA A 254 -13.24 4.77 -10.63
CA ALA A 254 -13.88 6.03 -10.21
C ALA A 254 -14.74 6.62 -11.33
N GLU A 255 -14.26 6.59 -12.58
CA GLU A 255 -15.01 7.10 -13.73
C GLU A 255 -16.34 6.38 -13.93
N ARG A 256 -16.38 5.07 -13.61
CA ARG A 256 -17.60 4.25 -13.67
C ARG A 256 -18.60 4.59 -12.56
N SER A 257 -18.11 5.09 -11.43
CA SER A 257 -18.93 5.52 -10.29
C SER A 257 -19.59 6.88 -10.52
N GLY A 258 -19.06 7.69 -11.46
CA GLY A 258 -19.66 8.93 -11.91
C GLY A 258 -18.80 10.17 -11.64
N PRO A 259 -19.25 11.35 -12.10
CA PRO A 259 -18.44 12.57 -12.07
C PRO A 259 -18.10 13.03 -10.65
N GLU A 260 -19.01 12.86 -9.68
CA GLU A 260 -18.76 13.25 -8.28
C GLU A 260 -17.60 12.46 -7.66
N GLN A 261 -17.51 11.16 -7.94
CA GLN A 261 -16.39 10.32 -7.48
C GLN A 261 -15.07 10.74 -8.13
N VAL A 262 -15.10 11.09 -9.42
CA VAL A 262 -13.91 11.57 -10.14
C VAL A 262 -13.42 12.89 -9.54
N GLU A 263 -14.31 13.83 -9.24
CA GLU A 263 -13.93 15.10 -8.60
C GLU A 263 -13.37 14.88 -7.19
N LEU A 264 -13.94 13.95 -6.42
CA LEU A 264 -13.43 13.60 -5.09
C LEU A 264 -12.02 12.98 -5.16
N ALA A 265 -11.80 12.06 -6.10
CA ALA A 265 -10.49 11.46 -6.34
C ALA A 265 -9.45 12.48 -6.81
N ARG A 266 -9.85 13.44 -7.66
CA ARG A 266 -8.98 14.56 -8.07
C ARG A 266 -8.64 15.48 -6.91
N ALA A 267 -9.62 15.83 -6.07
CA ALA A 267 -9.37 16.63 -4.87
C ALA A 267 -8.34 15.98 -3.93
N TRP A 268 -8.39 14.65 -3.79
CA TRP A 268 -7.36 13.91 -3.06
C TRP A 268 -5.98 13.97 -3.72
N ILE A 269 -5.90 13.78 -5.03
CA ILE A 269 -4.64 13.92 -5.79
C ILE A 269 -4.08 15.35 -5.64
N ASP A 270 -4.94 16.37 -5.70
CA ASP A 270 -4.56 17.77 -5.51
C ASP A 270 -4.07 18.05 -4.09
N LEU A 271 -4.68 17.45 -3.06
CA LEU A 271 -4.20 17.54 -1.68
C LEU A 271 -2.78 16.95 -1.56
N VAL A 272 -2.56 15.75 -2.10
CA VAL A 272 -1.27 15.04 -2.03
C VAL A 272 -0.17 15.79 -2.80
N THR A 273 -0.50 16.34 -3.96
CA THR A 273 0.46 17.05 -4.84
C THR A 273 0.62 18.53 -4.48
N GLY A 274 -0.32 19.11 -3.74
CA GLY A 274 -0.30 20.49 -3.26
C GLY A 274 0.57 20.70 -2.01
N ASP A 275 0.64 21.97 -1.57
CA ASP A 275 1.57 22.41 -0.51
C ASP A 275 1.46 21.60 0.80
N ALA A 276 0.23 21.27 1.22
CA ALA A 276 -0.01 20.52 2.45
C ALA A 276 0.53 19.08 2.35
N GLY A 277 0.18 18.36 1.27
CA GLY A 277 0.70 17.02 1.00
C GLY A 277 2.21 16.99 0.84
N GLN A 278 2.78 17.93 0.11
CA GLN A 278 4.23 18.05 -0.07
C GLN A 278 4.96 18.34 1.25
N ALA A 279 4.39 19.17 2.13
CA ALA A 279 4.94 19.41 3.47
C ALA A 279 4.91 18.15 4.34
N ALA A 280 3.80 17.39 4.32
CA ALA A 280 3.66 16.15 5.07
C ALA A 280 4.65 15.08 4.56
N LEU A 281 4.81 14.94 3.25
CA LEU A 281 5.77 14.03 2.60
C LEU A 281 7.21 14.39 2.98
N ALA A 282 7.57 15.67 2.90
CA ALA A 282 8.91 16.12 3.28
C ALA A 282 9.20 15.89 4.77
N ALA A 283 8.20 16.11 5.65
CA ALA A 283 8.33 15.84 7.08
C ALA A 283 8.56 14.34 7.39
N ALA A 284 8.00 13.46 6.56
CA ALA A 284 8.20 12.02 6.64
C ALA A 284 9.50 11.52 5.95
N GLY A 285 10.27 12.41 5.32
CA GLY A 285 11.55 12.10 4.69
C GLY A 285 11.47 11.74 3.20
N PHE A 286 10.32 11.90 2.55
CA PHE A 286 10.23 11.78 1.09
C PHE A 286 10.89 12.98 0.41
N GLY A 287 11.52 12.72 -0.75
CA GLY A 287 12.06 13.75 -1.63
C GLY A 287 10.98 14.35 -2.54
N PRO A 288 11.26 15.53 -3.15
CA PRO A 288 10.32 16.20 -4.04
C PRO A 288 10.20 15.45 -5.39
N PRO A 289 9.06 15.55 -6.09
CA PRO A 289 8.80 14.80 -7.32
C PRO A 289 9.74 15.12 -8.50
N ASN A 290 10.43 16.26 -8.46
CA ASN A 290 11.41 16.67 -9.47
C ASN A 290 12.86 16.46 -9.02
N ALA A 291 13.08 15.72 -7.94
CA ALA A 291 14.43 15.33 -7.54
C ALA A 291 15.07 14.47 -8.63
N SER A 292 16.34 14.76 -8.94
CA SER A 292 17.20 13.86 -9.71
C SER A 292 18.18 13.20 -8.75
N ALA A 293 18.55 11.94 -9.01
CA ALA A 293 19.66 11.33 -8.30
C ALA A 293 20.91 12.23 -8.46
N PRO A 294 21.68 12.48 -7.38
CA PRO A 294 22.85 13.35 -7.41
C PRO A 294 23.97 12.85 -8.35
#